data_AF-A0A6P0YV15-F1
#
_entry.id   AF-A0A6P0YV15-F1
#
_cell.length_a   1.000
_cell.length_b   1.000
_cell.length_c   1.000
_cell.angle_alpha   90.00
_cell.angle_beta   90.00
_cell.angle_gamma   90.00
#
_symmetry.space_group_name_H-M   'P 1'
#
loop_
_entity.id
_entity.type
_entity.pdbx_description
1 polymer ?
#
loop_
_entity_poly.entity_id
_entity_poly.type
_entity_poly.pdbx_seq_one_letter_code
_entity_poly.pdbx_strand_id
1 'polypeptide(L)'
;MGRDVFAAMAIAQIPKILTLLDRNPHSPTYGCFDRNFWHYKIIDFPSGMAQEFVWPLALVYALPLPHNPYYQQPSLRAWVNAGIQYTAQSAHSDGSCDDYFPFERAGGAAAFSLLACVESYRLLQLDRPEFLDFFERRGNWLAHHQESGRLTNHQALIVLCLELLSRLLHTNQWEEAKVERLEQVLSWQNPEGWFQEYEGCDPGYHTLTISCLARLYDVLRDCSSQYSPPYSSQRSYENSPQHPYQSQLQTPQRMTRLKDAIAQATHLASHFVHPDGSYGGEYTSRNTYNFFPHGFELVGQWLPEALNINDRILKGLAHQKGACYADDHIIGHHTWNYLLAWQDFVAARPPLRPQV
;
A
#
# COMPACT_ATOMS: atom_id res chain seq x y z
N MET A 1 -14.76 -5.13 20.64
CA MET A 1 -14.96 -4.77 19.22
C MET A 1 -13.87 -5.45 18.44
N GLY A 2 -14.21 -6.15 17.36
CA GLY A 2 -13.29 -7.05 16.66
C GLY A 2 -12.77 -6.48 15.35
N ARG A 3 -11.75 -7.14 14.80
CA ARG A 3 -11.14 -6.84 13.48
C ARG A 3 -12.14 -6.67 12.35
N ASP A 4 -13.29 -7.34 12.43
CA ASP A 4 -14.33 -7.38 11.39
C ASP A 4 -14.92 -6.00 11.05
N VAL A 5 -14.74 -4.99 11.92
CA VAL A 5 -15.06 -3.60 11.58
C VAL A 5 -14.22 -3.11 10.40
N PHE A 6 -12.92 -3.44 10.34
CA PHE A 6 -12.07 -3.09 9.20
C PHE A 6 -12.56 -3.76 7.92
N ALA A 7 -12.90 -5.06 7.98
CA ALA A 7 -13.44 -5.79 6.83
C ALA A 7 -14.76 -5.18 6.34
N ALA A 8 -15.70 -4.87 7.25
CA ALA A 8 -16.97 -4.26 6.90
C ALA A 8 -16.80 -2.90 6.21
N MET A 9 -15.92 -2.04 6.74
CA MET A 9 -15.61 -0.73 6.16
C MET A 9 -15.03 -0.85 4.74
N ALA A 10 -14.11 -1.80 4.52
CA ALA A 10 -13.48 -2.01 3.22
C ALA A 10 -14.44 -2.65 2.20
N ILE A 11 -15.19 -3.69 2.59
CA ILE A 11 -16.17 -4.36 1.71
C ILE A 11 -17.23 -3.37 1.22
N ALA A 12 -17.64 -2.42 2.07
CA ALA A 12 -18.60 -1.38 1.70
C ALA A 12 -18.10 -0.47 0.55
N GLN A 13 -16.79 -0.37 0.31
CA GLN A 13 -16.20 0.42 -0.78
C GLN A 13 -16.14 -0.33 -2.12
N ILE A 14 -16.21 -1.67 -2.12
CA ILE A 14 -16.07 -2.47 -3.34
C ILE A 14 -17.11 -2.15 -4.41
N PRO A 15 -18.42 -1.96 -4.10
CA PRO A 15 -19.39 -1.52 -5.09
C PRO A 15 -18.98 -0.23 -5.81
N LYS A 16 -18.46 0.75 -5.06
CA LYS A 16 -17.99 2.03 -5.62
C LYS A 16 -16.80 1.81 -6.55
N ILE A 17 -15.78 1.06 -6.11
CA ILE A 17 -14.63 0.68 -6.95
C ILE A 17 -15.08 -0.01 -8.25
N LEU A 18 -16.06 -0.92 -8.17
CA LEU A 18 -16.61 -1.59 -9.35
C LEU A 18 -17.40 -0.68 -10.29
N THR A 19 -17.91 0.46 -9.82
CA THR A 19 -18.50 1.49 -10.69
C THR A 19 -17.44 2.28 -11.46
N LEU A 20 -16.22 2.33 -10.94
CA LEU A 20 -15.10 3.04 -11.54
C LEU A 20 -14.42 2.22 -12.64
N LEU A 21 -14.56 0.88 -12.60
CA LEU A 21 -13.97 -0.05 -13.55
C LEU A 21 -14.76 -0.17 -14.87
N ASP A 22 -14.08 0.00 -16.00
CA ASP A 22 -14.54 -0.49 -17.29
C ASP A 22 -14.48 -2.02 -17.33
N ARG A 23 -15.65 -2.63 -17.25
CA ARG A 23 -15.81 -4.09 -17.19
C ARG A 23 -16.21 -4.71 -18.52
N ASN A 24 -16.25 -3.95 -19.62
CA ASN A 24 -16.65 -4.46 -20.94
C ASN A 24 -15.43 -4.99 -21.71
N PRO A 25 -15.30 -6.32 -21.95
CA PRO A 25 -14.14 -6.90 -22.64
C PRO A 25 -13.94 -6.42 -24.09
N HIS A 26 -14.95 -5.82 -24.71
CA HIS A 26 -14.87 -5.26 -26.06
C HIS A 26 -14.49 -3.77 -26.07
N SER A 27 -14.36 -3.15 -24.89
CA SER A 27 -13.96 -1.76 -24.77
C SER A 27 -12.45 -1.60 -24.98
N PRO A 28 -11.98 -0.57 -25.71
CA PRO A 28 -10.55 -0.25 -25.79
C PRO A 28 -9.95 0.12 -24.43
N THR A 29 -10.79 0.43 -23.44
CA THR A 29 -10.38 0.80 -22.08
C THR A 29 -10.71 -0.29 -21.05
N TYR A 30 -10.96 -1.53 -21.48
CA TYR A 30 -11.24 -2.64 -20.57
C TYR A 30 -10.15 -2.78 -19.50
N GLY A 31 -10.53 -2.71 -18.22
CA GLY A 31 -9.57 -2.70 -17.10
C GLY A 31 -9.22 -1.31 -16.56
N CYS A 32 -9.68 -0.23 -17.19
CA CYS A 32 -9.49 1.14 -16.71
C CYS A 32 -10.37 1.42 -15.50
N PHE A 33 -9.79 1.90 -14.40
CA PHE A 33 -10.51 2.35 -13.21
C PHE A 33 -10.79 3.86 -13.18
N ASP A 34 -10.37 4.62 -14.20
CA ASP A 34 -10.67 6.05 -14.27
C ASP A 34 -11.95 6.32 -15.06
N ARG A 35 -13.08 6.36 -14.35
CA ARG A 35 -14.40 6.59 -14.95
C ARG A 35 -14.55 7.94 -15.65
N ASN A 36 -13.83 8.96 -15.20
CA ASN A 36 -13.85 10.28 -15.82
C ASN A 36 -13.24 10.23 -17.23
N PHE A 37 -12.23 9.37 -17.40
CA PHE A 37 -11.62 9.09 -18.70
C PHE A 37 -12.49 8.15 -19.56
N TRP A 38 -12.72 6.90 -19.13
CA TRP A 38 -13.27 5.88 -20.04
C TRP A 38 -14.78 6.02 -20.30
N HIS A 39 -15.55 6.48 -19.30
CA HIS A 39 -17.01 6.56 -19.40
C HIS A 39 -17.48 7.97 -19.76
N TYR A 40 -17.12 8.96 -18.93
CA TYR A 40 -17.60 10.32 -19.08
C TYR A 40 -16.85 11.09 -20.17
N LYS A 41 -15.59 10.71 -20.45
CA LYS A 41 -14.74 11.35 -21.46
C LYS A 41 -14.60 12.85 -21.24
N ILE A 42 -14.44 13.24 -19.97
CA ILE A 42 -14.27 14.64 -19.54
C ILE A 42 -12.81 15.02 -19.31
N ILE A 43 -11.90 14.05 -19.44
CA ILE A 43 -10.45 14.21 -19.40
C ILE A 43 -9.82 13.42 -20.55
N ASP A 44 -8.66 13.86 -21.02
CA ASP A 44 -8.01 13.32 -22.22
C ASP A 44 -7.07 12.13 -21.96
N PHE A 45 -6.73 11.87 -20.70
CA PHE A 45 -5.87 10.77 -20.27
C PHE A 45 -6.36 10.21 -18.92
N PRO A 46 -6.13 8.92 -18.63
CA PRO A 46 -6.48 8.33 -17.35
C PRO A 46 -5.44 8.66 -16.28
N SER A 47 -5.89 8.84 -15.04
CA SER A 47 -5.01 8.79 -13.87
C SER A 47 -4.44 7.38 -13.72
N GLY A 48 -3.10 7.29 -13.70
CA GLY A 48 -2.40 6.04 -13.39
C GLY A 48 -2.61 5.56 -11.95
N MET A 49 -2.96 6.48 -11.04
CA MET A 49 -3.26 6.16 -9.64
C MET A 49 -4.48 5.26 -9.53
N ALA A 50 -5.51 5.47 -10.36
CA ALA A 50 -6.76 4.72 -10.32
C ALA A 50 -6.55 3.19 -10.46
N GLN A 51 -5.47 2.78 -11.12
CA GLN A 51 -5.14 1.35 -11.26
C GLN A 51 -4.73 0.67 -9.95
N GLU A 52 -4.50 1.41 -8.86
CA GLU A 52 -4.33 0.84 -7.52
C GLU A 52 -5.54 -0.02 -7.10
N PHE A 53 -6.73 0.26 -7.62
CA PHE A 53 -7.97 -0.43 -7.26
C PHE A 53 -8.00 -1.92 -7.64
N VAL A 54 -7.04 -2.41 -8.42
CA VAL A 54 -6.86 -3.86 -8.65
C VAL A 54 -6.63 -4.62 -7.34
N TRP A 55 -5.97 -4.01 -6.35
CA TRP A 55 -5.56 -4.72 -5.15
C TRP A 55 -6.69 -4.93 -4.13
N PRO A 56 -7.54 -3.93 -3.84
CA PRO A 56 -8.80 -4.18 -3.13
C PRO A 56 -9.61 -5.34 -3.72
N LEU A 57 -9.76 -5.40 -5.06
CA LEU A 57 -10.48 -6.50 -5.72
C LEU A 57 -9.77 -7.85 -5.55
N ALA A 58 -8.44 -7.88 -5.66
CA ALA A 58 -7.66 -9.11 -5.42
C ALA A 58 -7.81 -9.60 -3.97
N LEU A 59 -7.79 -8.69 -2.99
CA LEU A 59 -7.93 -9.00 -1.57
C LEU A 59 -9.32 -9.55 -1.23
N VAL A 60 -10.40 -8.91 -1.68
CA VAL A 60 -11.76 -9.43 -1.43
C VAL A 60 -12.07 -10.70 -2.23
N TYR A 61 -11.36 -10.95 -3.34
CA TYR A 61 -11.42 -12.26 -3.99
C TYR A 61 -10.77 -13.34 -3.11
N ALA A 62 -9.60 -13.06 -2.52
CA ALA A 62 -8.76 -14.06 -1.87
C ALA A 62 -9.06 -14.29 -0.38
N LEU A 63 -9.61 -13.30 0.33
CA LEU A 63 -9.78 -13.37 1.78
C LEU A 63 -11.18 -13.84 2.20
N PRO A 64 -11.30 -14.81 3.13
CA PRO A 64 -12.58 -15.30 3.66
C PRO A 64 -13.14 -14.34 4.72
N LEU A 65 -13.35 -13.09 4.32
CA LEU A 65 -13.86 -12.02 5.19
C LEU A 65 -15.35 -12.30 5.54
N PRO A 66 -15.82 -11.92 6.74
CA PRO A 66 -17.23 -12.01 7.09
C PRO A 66 -18.11 -11.26 6.10
N HIS A 67 -19.21 -11.89 5.66
CA HIS A 67 -20.19 -11.30 4.74
C HIS A 67 -19.63 -10.80 3.40
N ASN A 68 -18.51 -11.35 2.93
CA ASN A 68 -17.90 -10.99 1.66
C ASN A 68 -18.59 -11.68 0.47
N PRO A 69 -19.38 -10.96 -0.36
CA PRO A 69 -20.03 -11.57 -1.51
C PRO A 69 -19.07 -11.84 -2.68
N TYR A 70 -17.84 -11.31 -2.60
CA TYR A 70 -16.85 -11.33 -3.66
C TYR A 70 -15.85 -12.49 -3.55
N TYR A 71 -15.89 -13.23 -2.45
CA TYR A 71 -14.96 -14.31 -2.17
C TYR A 71 -14.97 -15.34 -3.30
N GLN A 72 -13.81 -15.58 -3.90
CA GLN A 72 -13.57 -16.50 -5.01
C GLN A 72 -14.45 -16.28 -6.25
N GLN A 73 -15.04 -15.10 -6.42
CA GLN A 73 -15.86 -14.79 -7.60
C GLN A 73 -14.98 -14.70 -8.86
N PRO A 74 -15.18 -15.55 -9.89
CA PRO A 74 -14.27 -15.61 -11.05
C PRO A 74 -14.14 -14.28 -11.80
N SER A 75 -15.22 -13.49 -11.84
CA SER A 75 -15.23 -12.17 -12.48
C SER A 75 -14.20 -11.21 -11.86
N LEU A 76 -14.00 -11.24 -10.55
CA LEU A 76 -13.02 -10.37 -9.89
C LEU A 76 -11.60 -10.72 -10.32
N ARG A 77 -11.25 -12.01 -10.38
CA ARG A 77 -9.94 -12.44 -10.90
C ARG A 77 -9.72 -11.95 -12.33
N ALA A 78 -10.73 -12.07 -13.19
CA ALA A 78 -10.66 -11.61 -14.58
C ALA A 78 -10.48 -10.09 -14.67
N TRP A 79 -11.19 -9.33 -13.84
CA TRP A 79 -11.10 -7.87 -13.77
C TRP A 79 -9.78 -7.37 -13.19
N VAL A 80 -9.21 -8.05 -12.19
CA VAL A 80 -7.86 -7.73 -11.69
C VAL A 80 -6.82 -7.95 -12.78
N ASN A 81 -6.89 -9.07 -13.50
CA ASN A 81 -6.01 -9.34 -14.63
C ASN A 81 -6.17 -8.28 -15.74
N ALA A 82 -7.40 -7.86 -16.04
CA ALA A 82 -7.67 -6.79 -17.00
C ALA A 82 -7.12 -5.44 -16.53
N GLY A 83 -7.26 -5.13 -15.24
CA GLY A 83 -6.71 -3.91 -14.65
C GLY A 83 -5.20 -3.84 -14.77
N ILE A 84 -4.47 -4.89 -14.38
CA ILE A 84 -3.01 -4.94 -14.52
C ILE A 84 -2.60 -4.81 -16.00
N GLN A 85 -3.32 -5.50 -16.90
CA GLN A 85 -3.09 -5.40 -18.34
C GLN A 85 -3.28 -3.96 -18.86
N TYR A 86 -4.33 -3.27 -18.41
CA TYR A 86 -4.60 -1.89 -18.78
C TYR A 86 -3.53 -0.94 -18.25
N THR A 87 -3.06 -1.13 -17.00
CA THR A 87 -1.95 -0.36 -16.43
C THR A 87 -0.70 -0.41 -17.32
N ALA A 88 -0.38 -1.59 -17.85
CA ALA A 88 0.75 -1.76 -18.76
C ALA A 88 0.52 -1.09 -20.14
N GLN A 89 -0.72 -1.05 -20.62
CA GLN A 89 -1.09 -0.47 -21.91
C GLN A 89 -1.17 1.06 -21.88
N SER A 90 -1.65 1.64 -20.77
CA SER A 90 -1.83 3.08 -20.62
C SER A 90 -0.57 3.81 -20.14
N ALA A 91 0.45 3.07 -19.67
CA ALA A 91 1.71 3.64 -19.24
C ALA A 91 2.51 4.24 -20.41
N HIS A 92 3.36 5.22 -20.10
CA HIS A 92 4.39 5.71 -21.02
C HIS A 92 5.41 4.59 -21.33
N SER A 93 6.20 4.76 -22.38
CA SER A 93 7.18 3.75 -22.84
C SER A 93 8.27 3.41 -21.82
N ASP A 94 8.56 4.35 -20.90
CA ASP A 94 9.49 4.16 -19.77
C ASP A 94 8.84 3.46 -18.56
N GLY A 95 7.53 3.16 -18.62
CA GLY A 95 6.76 2.55 -17.54
C GLY A 95 6.11 3.55 -16.57
N SER A 96 6.37 4.85 -16.71
CA SER A 96 5.72 5.90 -15.91
C SER A 96 4.25 6.09 -16.29
N CYS A 97 3.52 6.88 -15.52
CA CYS A 97 2.14 7.27 -15.80
C CYS A 97 1.86 8.68 -15.29
N ASP A 98 0.81 9.30 -15.82
CA ASP A 98 0.34 10.61 -15.40
C ASP A 98 -0.74 10.47 -14.32
N ASP A 99 -1.01 11.56 -13.59
CA ASP A 99 -2.06 11.58 -12.56
C ASP A 99 -2.97 12.79 -12.70
N TYR A 100 -2.43 14.00 -12.54
CA TYR A 100 -3.20 15.25 -12.58
C TYR A 100 -2.96 16.02 -13.88
N PHE A 101 -1.74 15.98 -14.42
CA PHE A 101 -1.37 16.73 -15.61
C PHE A 101 -0.82 15.83 -16.72
N PRO A 102 -1.09 16.15 -18.01
CA PRO A 102 -0.49 15.41 -19.12
C PRO A 102 1.04 15.43 -19.06
N PHE A 103 1.67 14.29 -19.28
CA PHE A 103 3.13 14.11 -19.31
C PHE A 103 3.85 14.40 -17.99
N GLU A 104 3.11 14.53 -16.89
CA GLU A 104 3.63 14.76 -15.54
C GLU A 104 4.60 13.66 -15.10
N ARG A 105 4.36 12.41 -15.50
CA ARG A 105 5.09 11.23 -15.01
C ARG A 105 5.10 11.22 -13.47
N ALA A 106 3.92 11.10 -12.88
CA ALA A 106 3.70 11.19 -11.45
C ALA A 106 4.30 9.98 -10.70
N GLY A 107 5.32 10.25 -9.88
CA GLY A 107 6.02 9.24 -9.08
C GLY A 107 5.11 8.49 -8.12
N GLY A 108 4.29 9.22 -7.36
CA GLY A 108 3.28 8.65 -6.47
C GLY A 108 2.33 7.69 -7.18
N ALA A 109 1.68 8.13 -8.26
CA ALA A 109 0.75 7.32 -9.04
C ALA A 109 1.39 6.03 -9.57
N ALA A 110 2.61 6.13 -10.07
CA ALA A 110 3.36 4.98 -10.55
C ALA A 110 3.67 3.99 -9.42
N ALA A 111 4.05 4.48 -8.23
CA ALA A 111 4.42 3.65 -7.08
C ALA A 111 3.22 2.93 -6.46
N PHE A 112 2.09 3.62 -6.22
CA PHE A 112 0.88 3.01 -5.66
C PHE A 112 0.31 1.92 -6.57
N SER A 113 0.16 2.23 -7.86
CA SER A 113 -0.36 1.25 -8.82
C SER A 113 0.63 0.11 -9.07
N LEU A 114 1.96 0.34 -8.99
CA LEU A 114 2.94 -0.76 -9.00
C LEU A 114 2.78 -1.69 -7.80
N LEU A 115 2.68 -1.15 -6.58
CA LEU A 115 2.47 -1.95 -5.38
C LEU A 115 1.22 -2.82 -5.53
N ALA A 116 0.10 -2.20 -5.91
CA ALA A 116 -1.16 -2.88 -6.12
C ALA A 116 -1.07 -3.99 -7.17
N CYS A 117 -0.42 -3.73 -8.31
CA CYS A 117 -0.26 -4.73 -9.37
C CYS A 117 0.63 -5.90 -8.94
N VAL A 118 1.77 -5.62 -8.29
CA VAL A 118 2.71 -6.66 -7.80
C VAL A 118 2.04 -7.55 -6.75
N GLU A 119 1.35 -6.95 -5.79
CA GLU A 119 0.67 -7.70 -4.74
C GLU A 119 -0.51 -8.51 -5.30
N SER A 120 -1.30 -7.93 -6.21
CA SER A 120 -2.39 -8.64 -6.88
C SER A 120 -1.88 -9.80 -7.74
N TYR A 121 -0.77 -9.60 -8.46
CA TYR A 121 -0.11 -10.63 -9.25
C TYR A 121 0.27 -11.83 -8.40
N ARG A 122 0.93 -11.59 -7.27
CA ARG A 122 1.38 -12.63 -6.33
C ARG A 122 0.22 -13.31 -5.64
N LEU A 123 -0.72 -12.52 -5.12
CA LEU A 123 -1.91 -12.99 -4.40
C LEU A 123 -2.76 -13.92 -5.26
N LEU A 124 -2.97 -13.54 -6.52
CA LEU A 124 -3.78 -14.30 -7.45
C LEU A 124 -2.98 -15.34 -8.24
N GLN A 125 -1.65 -15.40 -8.12
CA GLN A 125 -0.82 -16.32 -8.90
C GLN A 125 -1.17 -16.20 -10.41
N LEU A 126 -1.00 -15.00 -10.97
CA LEU A 126 -1.43 -14.73 -12.34
C LEU A 126 -0.51 -15.36 -13.39
N ASP A 127 0.76 -15.66 -13.06
CA ASP A 127 1.73 -16.39 -13.90
C ASP A 127 1.86 -15.85 -15.34
N ARG A 128 1.84 -14.52 -15.50
CA ARG A 128 1.97 -13.81 -16.79
C ARG A 128 3.33 -13.09 -16.91
N PRO A 129 4.29 -13.60 -17.70
CA PRO A 129 5.61 -12.97 -17.86
C PRO A 129 5.55 -11.52 -18.35
N GLU A 130 4.60 -11.18 -19.21
CA GLU A 130 4.42 -9.82 -19.74
C GLU A 130 4.11 -8.78 -18.66
N PHE A 131 3.52 -9.21 -17.53
CA PHE A 131 3.30 -8.34 -16.37
C PHE A 131 4.61 -8.11 -15.62
N LEU A 132 5.47 -9.12 -15.51
CA LEU A 132 6.79 -8.99 -14.89
C LEU A 132 7.67 -8.02 -15.69
N ASP A 133 7.66 -8.11 -17.03
CA ASP A 133 8.39 -7.18 -17.90
C ASP A 133 7.92 -5.73 -17.68
N PHE A 134 6.62 -5.51 -17.51
CA PHE A 134 6.07 -4.20 -17.21
C PHE A 134 6.46 -3.71 -15.81
N PHE A 135 6.36 -4.56 -14.80
CA PHE A 135 6.75 -4.22 -13.43
C PHE A 135 8.23 -3.84 -13.38
N GLU A 136 9.10 -4.58 -14.07
CA GLU A 136 10.51 -4.27 -14.17
C GLU A 136 10.75 -2.90 -14.81
N ARG A 137 10.12 -2.60 -15.96
CA ARG A 137 10.24 -1.28 -16.61
C ARG A 137 9.85 -0.14 -15.66
N ARG A 138 8.70 -0.28 -14.99
CA ARG A 138 8.24 0.72 -14.02
C ARG A 138 9.14 0.83 -12.79
N GLY A 139 9.64 -0.30 -12.29
CA GLY A 139 10.64 -0.34 -11.21
C GLY A 139 11.92 0.38 -11.59
N ASN A 140 12.42 0.17 -12.81
CA ASN A 140 13.57 0.88 -13.35
C ASN A 140 13.33 2.38 -13.42
N TRP A 141 12.16 2.83 -13.86
CA TRP A 141 11.84 4.26 -13.86
C TRP A 141 11.76 4.83 -12.44
N LEU A 142 11.03 4.17 -11.53
CA LEU A 142 10.90 4.60 -10.13
C LEU A 142 12.24 4.63 -9.39
N ALA A 143 13.15 3.70 -9.68
CA ALA A 143 14.47 3.68 -9.06
C ALA A 143 15.28 4.95 -9.33
N HIS A 144 15.12 5.56 -10.51
CA HIS A 144 15.91 6.72 -10.95
C HIS A 144 15.14 8.05 -10.97
N HIS A 145 13.82 8.03 -10.79
CA HIS A 145 12.99 9.24 -10.78
C HIS A 145 12.95 9.91 -9.41
N GLN A 146 13.16 11.22 -9.35
CA GLN A 146 13.00 12.01 -8.13
C GLN A 146 11.94 13.09 -8.33
N GLU A 147 10.99 13.14 -7.40
CA GLU A 147 9.99 14.20 -7.36
C GLU A 147 10.61 15.48 -6.77
N SER A 148 10.09 16.64 -7.17
CA SER A 148 10.56 17.94 -6.67
C SER A 148 10.13 18.20 -5.23
N GLY A 149 8.96 17.67 -4.82
CA GLY A 149 8.43 17.78 -3.48
C GLY A 149 9.07 16.78 -2.50
N ARG A 150 9.15 17.16 -1.22
CA ARG A 150 9.60 16.26 -0.14
C ARG A 150 8.41 15.45 0.39
N LEU A 151 8.19 14.29 -0.20
CA LEU A 151 7.10 13.38 0.13
C LEU A 151 7.68 12.07 0.67
N THR A 152 7.73 11.93 2.00
CA THR A 152 8.37 10.75 2.60
C THR A 152 7.56 9.49 2.33
N ASN A 153 6.24 9.59 2.34
CA ASN A 153 5.32 8.51 2.00
C ASN A 153 5.64 7.89 0.61
N HIS A 154 5.91 8.72 -0.40
CA HIS A 154 6.26 8.27 -1.75
C HIS A 154 7.62 7.56 -1.76
N GLN A 155 8.62 8.14 -1.10
CA GLN A 155 9.95 7.52 -1.04
C GLN A 155 9.92 6.17 -0.31
N ALA A 156 9.20 6.07 0.82
CA ALA A 156 9.01 4.83 1.56
C ALA A 156 8.25 3.77 0.73
N LEU A 157 7.20 4.19 0.01
CA LEU A 157 6.44 3.33 -0.90
C LEU A 157 7.30 2.80 -2.05
N ILE A 158 8.13 3.66 -2.66
CA ILE A 158 9.05 3.26 -3.74
C ILE A 158 10.06 2.22 -3.23
N VAL A 159 10.67 2.44 -2.06
CA VAL A 159 11.61 1.46 -1.46
C VAL A 159 10.91 0.11 -1.25
N LEU A 160 9.69 0.11 -0.73
CA LEU A 160 8.88 -1.11 -0.57
C LEU A 160 8.61 -1.80 -1.91
N CYS A 161 8.18 -1.05 -2.94
CA CYS A 161 7.94 -1.59 -4.28
C CYS A 161 9.19 -2.25 -4.86
N LEU A 162 10.34 -1.56 -4.80
CA LEU A 162 11.60 -2.07 -5.34
C LEU A 162 12.07 -3.31 -4.57
N GLU A 163 11.88 -3.37 -3.26
CA GLU A 163 12.24 -4.55 -2.47
C GLU A 163 11.35 -5.76 -2.80
N LEU A 164 10.04 -5.56 -2.90
CA LEU A 164 9.10 -6.61 -3.29
C LEU A 164 9.37 -7.10 -4.71
N LEU A 165 9.69 -6.18 -5.62
CA LEU A 165 9.97 -6.51 -7.02
C LEU A 165 11.33 -7.19 -7.18
N SER A 166 12.37 -6.76 -6.47
CA SER A 166 13.67 -7.46 -6.39
C SER A 166 13.49 -8.93 -6.00
N ARG A 167 12.63 -9.20 -5.01
CA ARG A 167 12.32 -10.56 -4.58
C ARG A 167 11.52 -11.34 -5.61
N LEU A 168 10.52 -10.70 -6.23
CA LEU A 168 9.67 -11.32 -7.24
C LEU A 168 10.46 -11.72 -8.50
N LEU A 169 11.40 -10.87 -8.93
CA LEU A 169 12.22 -11.08 -10.13
C LEU A 169 13.57 -11.75 -9.82
N HIS A 170 13.89 -11.97 -8.54
CA HIS A 170 15.19 -12.45 -8.07
C HIS A 170 16.38 -11.61 -8.59
N THR A 171 16.26 -10.28 -8.53
CA THR A 171 17.25 -9.32 -9.07
C THR A 171 17.79 -8.37 -7.99
N ASN A 172 19.06 -7.98 -8.13
CA ASN A 172 19.75 -6.99 -7.31
C ASN A 172 19.94 -5.63 -8.02
N GLN A 173 19.30 -5.41 -9.18
CA GLN A 173 19.54 -4.22 -10.00
C GLN A 173 19.16 -2.89 -9.31
N TRP A 174 18.35 -2.92 -8.25
CA TRP A 174 17.89 -1.73 -7.52
C TRP A 174 18.49 -1.58 -6.12
N GLU A 175 19.53 -2.34 -5.74
CA GLU A 175 20.08 -2.26 -4.38
C GLU A 175 20.56 -0.87 -4.00
N GLU A 176 21.35 -0.23 -4.87
CA GLU A 176 21.87 1.12 -4.63
C GLU A 176 20.72 2.14 -4.48
N ALA A 177 19.78 2.14 -5.43
CA ALA A 177 18.61 3.02 -5.39
C ALA A 177 17.76 2.83 -4.13
N LYS A 178 17.57 1.58 -3.67
CA LYS A 178 16.83 1.31 -2.42
C LYS A 178 17.57 1.83 -1.20
N VAL A 179 18.89 1.62 -1.14
CA VAL A 179 19.72 2.12 -0.04
C VAL A 179 19.66 3.64 0.03
N GLU A 180 19.89 4.32 -1.09
CA GLU A 180 19.87 5.79 -1.17
C GLU A 180 18.52 6.36 -0.76
N ARG A 181 17.42 5.79 -1.28
CA ARG A 181 16.06 6.26 -0.95
C ARG A 181 15.68 6.00 0.50
N LEU A 182 16.06 4.84 1.07
CA LEU A 182 15.82 4.60 2.49
C LEU A 182 16.60 5.58 3.37
N GLU A 183 17.86 5.88 3.01
CA GLU A 183 18.64 6.91 3.71
C GLU A 183 17.98 8.28 3.61
N GLN A 184 17.45 8.64 2.44
CA GLN A 184 16.69 9.87 2.24
C GLN A 184 15.45 9.92 3.13
N VAL A 185 14.64 8.85 3.16
CA VAL A 185 13.46 8.72 4.04
C VAL A 185 13.84 8.95 5.50
N LEU A 186 14.87 8.25 5.97
CA LEU A 186 15.31 8.35 7.36
C LEU A 186 15.93 9.72 7.68
N SER A 187 16.53 10.41 6.70
CA SER A 187 17.03 11.78 6.85
C SER A 187 15.93 12.83 6.97
N TRP A 188 14.72 12.51 6.49
CA TRP A 188 13.55 13.39 6.53
C TRP A 188 12.68 13.18 7.77
N GLN A 189 13.12 12.34 8.71
CA GLN A 189 12.49 12.25 10.01
C GLN A 189 12.88 13.44 10.88
N ASN A 190 11.88 14.11 11.44
CA ASN A 190 12.08 15.13 12.46
C ASN A 190 12.43 14.48 13.81
N PRO A 191 13.24 15.12 14.68
CA PRO A 191 13.50 14.63 16.04
C PRO A 191 12.26 14.36 16.90
N GLU A 192 11.12 14.99 16.61
CA GLU A 192 9.82 14.71 17.26
C GLU A 192 9.16 13.40 16.78
N GLY A 193 9.68 12.78 15.72
CA GLY A 193 9.26 11.48 15.21
C GLY A 193 8.44 11.52 13.91
N TRP A 194 7.95 12.68 13.47
CA TRP A 194 7.20 12.80 12.20
C TRP A 194 8.12 12.77 11.00
N PHE A 195 7.57 12.37 9.85
CA PHE A 195 8.24 12.43 8.55
C PHE A 195 7.75 13.63 7.72
N GLN A 196 8.66 14.21 6.94
CA GLN A 196 8.37 15.37 6.08
C GLN A 196 7.37 15.03 4.97
N GLU A 197 6.31 15.82 4.87
CA GLU A 197 5.28 15.79 3.82
C GLU A 197 5.07 17.23 3.29
N TYR A 198 5.66 17.53 2.13
CA TYR A 198 5.86 18.89 1.60
C TYR A 198 6.59 19.81 2.58
N GLU A 199 5.85 20.72 3.24
CA GLU A 199 6.36 21.79 4.09
C GLU A 199 6.33 21.44 5.59
N GLY A 200 5.78 20.29 5.99
CA GLY A 200 5.76 19.87 7.40
C GLY A 200 5.24 18.45 7.62
N CYS A 201 4.81 18.16 8.85
CA CYS A 201 4.12 16.92 9.18
C CYS A 201 2.74 16.89 8.49
N ASP A 202 2.26 15.70 8.10
CA ASP A 202 0.84 15.42 7.84
C ASP A 202 0.45 14.14 8.60
N PRO A 203 -0.40 14.22 9.66
CA PRO A 203 -0.75 13.06 10.49
C PRO A 203 -1.28 11.88 9.69
N GLY A 204 -2.01 12.14 8.60
CA GLY A 204 -2.65 11.11 7.79
C GLY A 204 -1.65 10.32 6.96
N TYR A 205 -0.89 10.98 6.08
CA TYR A 205 0.18 10.35 5.30
C TYR A 205 1.34 9.85 6.15
N HIS A 206 1.53 10.41 7.36
CA HIS A 206 2.45 9.82 8.34
C HIS A 206 2.07 8.37 8.67
N THR A 207 0.77 8.03 8.76
CA THR A 207 0.34 6.63 8.93
C THR A 207 0.61 5.75 7.70
N LEU A 208 0.57 6.31 6.49
CA LEU A 208 1.00 5.59 5.28
C LEU A 208 2.50 5.29 5.32
N THR A 209 3.31 6.29 5.68
CA THR A 209 4.76 6.13 5.81
C THR A 209 5.09 5.03 6.83
N ILE A 210 4.44 5.03 7.99
CA ILE A 210 4.57 3.95 8.99
C ILE A 210 4.16 2.61 8.37
N SER A 211 3.03 2.54 7.65
CA SER A 211 2.58 1.30 7.00
C SER A 211 3.58 0.77 5.98
N CYS A 212 4.17 1.62 5.14
CA CYS A 212 5.17 1.21 4.16
C CYS A 212 6.46 0.73 4.83
N LEU A 213 6.97 1.47 5.81
CA LEU A 213 8.20 1.13 6.53
C LEU A 213 8.05 -0.11 7.41
N ALA A 214 6.90 -0.31 8.06
CA ALA A 214 6.61 -1.51 8.83
C ALA A 214 6.57 -2.75 7.94
N ARG A 215 5.90 -2.67 6.78
CA ARG A 215 5.90 -3.75 5.78
C ARG A 215 7.30 -4.03 5.25
N LEU A 216 8.08 -3.00 4.95
CA LEU A 216 9.47 -3.15 4.53
C LEU A 216 10.29 -3.87 5.61
N TYR A 217 10.16 -3.45 6.88
CA TYR A 217 10.86 -4.07 8.00
C TYR A 217 10.54 -5.57 8.13
N ASP A 218 9.27 -5.95 8.05
CA ASP A 218 8.88 -7.37 8.11
C ASP A 218 9.41 -8.17 6.91
N VAL A 219 9.29 -7.63 5.69
CA VAL A 219 9.85 -8.27 4.48
C VAL A 219 11.36 -8.50 4.61
N LEU A 220 12.08 -7.55 5.19
CA LEU A 220 13.52 -7.66 5.43
C LEU A 220 13.86 -8.64 6.57
N ARG A 221 13.02 -8.74 7.60
CA ARG A 221 13.21 -9.64 8.76
C ARG A 221 12.95 -11.11 8.42
N ASP A 222 11.95 -11.38 7.58
CA ASP A 222 11.47 -12.74 7.29
C ASP A 222 12.42 -13.57 6.41
N CYS A 223 13.56 -13.05 5.96
CA CYS A 223 14.57 -13.85 5.23
C CYS A 223 15.27 -14.95 6.06
N SER A 224 15.01 -15.04 7.36
CA SER A 224 15.48 -16.16 8.21
C SER A 224 14.51 -17.35 8.26
N SER A 225 13.28 -17.18 7.76
CA SER A 225 12.26 -18.23 7.68
C SER A 225 11.57 -18.10 6.33
N GLN A 226 11.77 -19.06 5.42
CA GLN A 226 11.06 -19.21 4.14
C GLN A 226 9.79 -18.35 4.08
N TYR A 227 9.84 -17.20 3.40
CA TYR A 227 8.66 -16.39 3.18
C TYR A 227 7.69 -17.21 2.33
N SER A 228 6.78 -17.92 2.98
CA SER A 228 5.56 -18.43 2.37
C SER A 228 4.55 -17.29 2.49
N PRO A 229 4.12 -16.67 1.37
CA PRO A 229 2.98 -15.77 1.46
C PRO A 229 1.82 -16.55 2.11
N PRO A 230 0.97 -15.91 2.93
CA PRO A 230 -0.16 -16.55 3.62
C PRO A 230 -1.23 -17.14 2.66
N TYR A 231 -0.96 -17.17 1.37
CA TYR A 231 -1.84 -17.55 0.26
C TYR A 231 -1.32 -18.75 -0.56
N SER A 232 -0.27 -19.44 -0.11
CA SER A 232 0.25 -20.62 -0.82
C SER A 232 -0.56 -21.87 -0.46
N SER A 233 -1.46 -22.29 -1.37
CA SER A 233 -1.83 -23.69 -1.47
C SER A 233 -0.65 -24.47 -2.05
N GLN A 234 -0.36 -25.63 -1.46
CA GLN A 234 0.80 -26.47 -1.70
C GLN A 234 1.04 -26.75 -3.20
N ARG A 235 2.11 -26.19 -3.76
CA ARG A 235 2.84 -26.79 -4.88
C ARG A 235 4.34 -26.75 -4.59
N SER A 236 4.97 -27.89 -4.83
CA SER A 236 6.39 -28.17 -4.66
C SER A 236 7.24 -27.32 -5.60
N TYR A 237 8.05 -26.43 -5.01
CA TYR A 237 9.10 -25.69 -5.72
C TYR A 237 10.30 -26.62 -5.96
N GLU A 238 10.26 -27.43 -7.03
CA GLU A 238 11.39 -28.29 -7.41
C GLU A 238 12.49 -27.55 -8.20
N ASN A 239 12.40 -26.22 -8.38
CA ASN A 239 13.44 -25.41 -9.02
C ASN A 239 13.62 -24.05 -8.33
N SER A 240 14.01 -24.03 -7.05
CA SER A 240 14.45 -22.78 -6.41
C SER A 240 15.87 -22.41 -6.86
N PRO A 241 16.14 -21.14 -7.23
CA PRO A 241 17.49 -20.69 -7.60
C PRO A 241 18.50 -20.94 -6.47
N GLN A 242 19.73 -21.31 -6.86
CA GLN A 242 20.79 -21.78 -5.95
C GLN A 242 21.32 -20.70 -4.98
N HIS A 243 20.95 -19.43 -5.16
CA HIS A 243 21.19 -18.37 -4.18
C HIS A 243 19.93 -17.48 -4.04
N PRO A 244 19.27 -17.47 -2.87
CA PRO A 244 18.17 -16.54 -2.63
C PRO A 244 18.69 -15.10 -2.69
N TYR A 245 17.94 -14.23 -3.34
CA TYR A 245 18.18 -12.78 -3.32
C TYR A 245 18.35 -12.29 -1.86
N GLN A 246 19.43 -11.56 -1.60
CA GLN A 246 19.75 -10.96 -0.30
C GLN A 246 19.78 -9.43 -0.45
N SER A 247 19.01 -8.75 0.40
CA SER A 247 18.86 -7.30 0.32
C SER A 247 19.95 -6.59 1.13
N GLN A 248 20.58 -5.58 0.54
CA GLN A 248 21.59 -4.74 1.23
C GLN A 248 20.98 -3.91 2.36
N LEU A 249 19.64 -3.80 2.40
CA LEU A 249 18.93 -3.14 3.49
C LEU A 249 18.96 -3.95 4.80
N GLN A 250 19.31 -5.23 4.77
CA GLN A 250 19.22 -6.17 5.92
C GLN A 250 20.37 -6.05 6.93
N THR A 251 21.30 -5.11 6.78
CA THR A 251 22.40 -5.00 7.74
C THR A 251 21.85 -4.71 9.15
N PRO A 252 22.43 -5.30 10.22
CA PRO A 252 21.91 -5.12 11.57
C PRO A 252 21.76 -3.64 11.98
N GLN A 253 22.69 -2.80 11.55
CA GLN A 253 22.68 -1.35 11.80
C GLN A 253 21.50 -0.66 11.11
N ARG A 254 21.23 -0.97 9.83
CA ARG A 254 20.08 -0.43 9.08
C ARG A 254 18.75 -0.91 9.65
N MET A 255 18.66 -2.20 9.96
CA MET A 255 17.45 -2.78 10.55
C MET A 255 17.12 -2.17 11.91
N THR A 256 18.13 -1.91 12.75
CA THR A 256 17.95 -1.22 14.04
C THR A 256 17.46 0.20 13.82
N ARG A 257 18.13 0.98 12.96
CA ARG A 257 17.73 2.36 12.67
C ARG A 257 16.33 2.48 12.06
N LEU A 258 15.97 1.57 11.15
CA LEU A 258 14.62 1.50 10.58
C LEU A 258 13.57 1.22 11.67
N LYS A 259 13.83 0.24 12.55
CA LYS A 259 12.94 -0.09 13.66
C LYS A 259 12.74 1.09 14.61
N ASP A 260 13.83 1.78 14.98
CA ASP A 260 13.79 2.93 15.87
C ASP A 260 13.02 4.10 15.24
N ALA A 261 13.23 4.35 13.95
CA ALA A 261 12.49 5.38 13.20
C ALA A 261 10.98 5.07 13.18
N ILE A 262 10.59 3.83 12.92
CA ILE A 262 9.18 3.38 12.95
C ILE A 262 8.59 3.54 14.36
N ALA A 263 9.34 3.21 15.41
CA ALA A 263 8.88 3.35 16.79
C ALA A 263 8.60 4.83 17.14
N GLN A 264 9.53 5.74 16.85
CA GLN A 264 9.35 7.18 17.07
C GLN A 264 8.15 7.73 16.30
N ALA A 265 8.01 7.35 15.03
CA ALA A 265 6.88 7.72 14.20
C ALA A 265 5.54 7.22 14.78
N THR A 266 5.53 5.98 15.28
CA THR A 266 4.35 5.37 15.91
C THR A 266 3.96 6.06 17.22
N HIS A 267 4.95 6.40 18.05
CA HIS A 267 4.71 7.17 19.28
C HIS A 267 4.07 8.51 18.95
N LEU A 268 4.59 9.25 17.98
CA LEU A 268 4.00 10.51 17.56
C LEU A 268 2.57 10.32 17.01
N ALA A 269 2.35 9.32 16.16
CA ALA A 269 1.02 9.02 15.60
C ALA A 269 -0.03 8.79 16.70
N SER A 270 0.36 8.22 17.84
CA SER A 270 -0.56 7.98 18.97
C SER A 270 -1.17 9.25 19.57
N HIS A 271 -0.52 10.40 19.43
CA HIS A 271 -1.02 11.70 19.90
C HIS A 271 -2.09 12.30 18.98
N PHE A 272 -2.22 11.81 17.74
CA PHE A 272 -3.25 12.26 16.79
C PHE A 272 -4.54 11.44 16.84
N VAL A 273 -4.63 10.45 17.73
CA VAL A 273 -5.89 9.75 17.99
C VAL A 273 -6.69 10.58 18.99
N HIS A 274 -7.89 11.01 18.63
CA HIS A 274 -8.76 11.78 19.51
C HIS A 274 -9.49 10.89 20.54
N PRO A 275 -9.98 11.47 21.65
CA PRO A 275 -10.71 10.71 22.67
C PRO A 275 -11.96 9.97 22.16
N ASP A 276 -12.58 10.45 21.08
CA ASP A 276 -13.75 9.82 20.44
C ASP A 276 -13.39 8.72 19.43
N GLY A 277 -12.10 8.47 19.22
CA GLY A 277 -11.59 7.48 18.27
C GLY A 277 -11.50 7.96 16.82
N SER A 278 -11.68 9.26 16.56
CA SER A 278 -11.26 9.86 15.29
C SER A 278 -9.74 10.06 15.25
N TYR A 279 -9.17 10.30 14.07
CA TYR A 279 -7.73 10.46 13.86
C TYR A 279 -7.44 11.68 12.99
N GLY A 280 -6.43 12.45 13.37
CA GLY A 280 -5.97 13.58 12.55
C GLY A 280 -7.04 14.66 12.39
N GLY A 281 -6.99 15.39 11.27
CA GLY A 281 -7.94 16.45 10.93
C GLY A 281 -7.33 17.46 9.95
N GLU A 282 -8.06 18.53 9.65
CA GLU A 282 -7.61 19.61 8.77
C GLU A 282 -6.60 20.53 9.45
N TYR A 283 -5.47 19.98 9.85
CA TYR A 283 -4.34 20.75 10.35
C TYR A 283 -3.04 20.16 9.80
N THR A 284 -1.98 20.97 9.83
CA THR A 284 -0.62 20.70 9.30
C THR A 284 -0.47 20.83 7.78
N SER A 285 0.54 20.21 7.15
CA SER A 285 1.03 20.62 5.84
C SER A 285 0.10 20.28 4.66
N ARG A 286 -0.69 19.21 4.78
CA ARG A 286 -1.60 18.74 3.72
C ARG A 286 -3.07 18.69 4.11
N ASN A 287 -3.38 18.87 5.40
CA ASN A 287 -4.75 18.86 5.94
C ASN A 287 -5.55 17.60 5.52
N THR A 288 -4.94 16.41 5.57
CA THR A 288 -5.61 15.19 5.12
C THR A 288 -6.38 14.46 6.23
N TYR A 289 -7.39 13.70 5.81
CA TYR A 289 -8.19 12.83 6.68
C TYR A 289 -7.73 11.37 6.67
N ASN A 290 -6.55 11.12 6.10
CA ASN A 290 -6.09 9.77 5.81
C ASN A 290 -5.81 8.98 7.09
N PHE A 291 -6.14 7.70 7.10
CA PHE A 291 -5.70 6.78 8.15
C PHE A 291 -5.42 5.39 7.57
N PHE A 292 -4.24 4.85 7.85
CA PHE A 292 -3.76 3.56 7.36
C PHE A 292 -3.49 2.62 8.55
N PRO A 293 -4.47 1.77 8.97
CA PRO A 293 -4.35 0.93 10.16
C PRO A 293 -3.29 -0.18 10.09
N HIS A 294 -2.94 -0.67 8.90
CA HIS A 294 -2.16 -1.91 8.74
C HIS A 294 -0.79 -1.85 9.41
N GLY A 295 -0.06 -0.74 9.25
CA GLY A 295 1.26 -0.57 9.85
C GLY A 295 1.28 -0.80 11.35
N PHE A 296 0.23 -0.37 12.06
CA PHE A 296 0.16 -0.51 13.51
C PHE A 296 -0.04 -1.96 13.97
N GLU A 297 -0.70 -2.81 13.17
CA GLU A 297 -0.79 -4.25 13.46
C GLU A 297 0.58 -4.94 13.35
N LEU A 298 1.36 -4.57 12.33
CA LEU A 298 2.71 -5.10 12.13
C LEU A 298 3.68 -4.63 13.23
N VAL A 299 3.70 -3.33 13.49
CA VAL A 299 4.53 -2.72 14.55
C VAL A 299 4.15 -3.27 15.92
N GLY A 300 2.87 -3.52 16.17
CA GLY A 300 2.34 -4.08 17.40
C GLY A 300 2.91 -5.44 17.81
N GLN A 301 3.48 -6.20 16.87
CA GLN A 301 4.14 -7.48 17.16
C GLN A 301 5.41 -7.32 18.00
N TRP A 302 6.09 -6.17 17.91
CA TRP A 302 7.34 -5.89 18.63
C TRP A 302 7.32 -4.59 19.45
N LEU A 303 6.29 -3.74 19.26
CA LEU A 303 5.98 -2.56 20.07
C LEU A 303 4.48 -2.58 20.42
N PRO A 304 4.06 -3.38 21.42
CA PRO A 304 2.65 -3.66 21.68
C PRO A 304 1.75 -2.43 21.83
N GLU A 305 2.26 -1.32 22.37
CA GLU A 305 1.50 -0.07 22.52
C GLU A 305 0.98 0.51 21.19
N ALA A 306 1.59 0.15 20.05
CA ALA A 306 1.09 0.54 18.73
C ALA A 306 -0.35 0.04 18.50
N LEU A 307 -0.70 -1.11 19.06
CA LEU A 307 -2.04 -1.71 18.93
C LEU A 307 -3.13 -0.84 19.58
N ASN A 308 -2.78 -0.06 20.61
CA ASN A 308 -3.75 0.85 21.23
C ASN A 308 -4.23 1.96 20.27
N ILE A 309 -3.50 2.27 19.19
CA ILE A 309 -3.95 3.19 18.14
C ILE A 309 -5.16 2.56 17.45
N ASN A 310 -4.99 1.37 16.87
CA ASN A 310 -6.08 0.66 16.18
C ASN A 310 -7.24 0.31 17.11
N ASP A 311 -6.99 -0.05 18.38
CA ASP A 311 -8.06 -0.33 19.35
C ASP A 311 -8.95 0.91 19.60
N ARG A 312 -8.39 2.11 19.59
CA ARG A 312 -9.16 3.36 19.72
C ARG A 312 -9.89 3.69 18.42
N ILE A 313 -9.23 3.53 17.27
CA ILE A 313 -9.87 3.75 15.97
C ILE A 313 -11.03 2.79 15.74
N LEU A 314 -10.90 1.52 16.10
CA LEU A 314 -11.99 0.54 16.00
C LEU A 314 -13.21 0.95 16.82
N LYS A 315 -13.02 1.58 17.99
CA LYS A 315 -14.11 2.18 18.75
C LYS A 315 -14.74 3.36 18.01
N GLY A 316 -13.93 4.24 17.43
CA GLY A 316 -14.43 5.36 16.63
C GLY A 316 -15.24 4.89 15.42
N LEU A 317 -14.69 3.97 14.63
CA LEU A 317 -15.34 3.37 13.46
C LEU A 317 -16.68 2.70 13.82
N ALA A 318 -16.74 1.95 14.93
CA ALA A 318 -17.98 1.35 15.40
C ALA A 318 -19.07 2.38 15.75
N HIS A 319 -18.68 3.61 16.08
CA HIS A 319 -19.58 4.75 16.32
C HIS A 319 -19.64 5.73 15.15
N GLN A 320 -19.23 5.31 13.94
CA GLN A 320 -19.28 6.12 12.72
C GLN A 320 -18.47 7.43 12.82
N LYS A 321 -17.33 7.40 13.51
CA LYS A 321 -16.37 8.52 13.65
C LYS A 321 -15.20 8.46 12.67
N GLY A 322 -15.21 7.49 11.76
CA GLY A 322 -14.22 7.42 10.67
C GLY A 322 -14.41 8.59 9.70
N ALA A 323 -13.32 9.02 9.08
CA ALA A 323 -13.38 9.96 7.97
C ALA A 323 -14.14 9.36 6.79
N CYS A 324 -14.75 10.24 5.98
CA CYS A 324 -15.43 9.84 4.75
C CYS A 324 -14.42 9.82 3.60
N TYR A 325 -14.17 8.63 3.03
CA TYR A 325 -13.32 8.44 1.85
C TYR A 325 -14.13 8.18 0.58
N ALA A 326 -15.36 8.71 0.52
CA ALA A 326 -16.30 8.46 -0.58
C ALA A 326 -16.00 9.28 -1.85
N ASP A 327 -14.73 9.37 -2.22
CA ASP A 327 -14.28 9.95 -3.48
C ASP A 327 -13.87 8.85 -4.48
N ASP A 328 -13.48 9.27 -5.69
CA ASP A 328 -13.12 8.37 -6.79
C ASP A 328 -11.60 8.13 -6.89
N HIS A 329 -10.81 8.68 -5.96
CA HIS A 329 -9.35 8.75 -6.06
C HIS A 329 -8.64 8.13 -4.84
N ILE A 330 -8.88 8.63 -3.63
CA ILE A 330 -8.28 8.22 -2.36
C ILE A 330 -8.86 6.91 -1.81
N ILE A 331 -10.07 6.53 -2.24
CA ILE A 331 -10.79 5.33 -1.74
C ILE A 331 -9.95 4.05 -1.86
N GLY A 332 -9.11 3.94 -2.89
CA GLY A 332 -8.19 2.82 -3.09
C GLY A 332 -7.20 2.68 -1.94
N HIS A 333 -6.52 3.78 -1.60
CA HIS A 333 -5.49 3.85 -0.57
C HIS A 333 -5.94 3.23 0.76
N HIS A 334 -7.18 3.50 1.17
CA HIS A 334 -7.70 3.00 2.44
C HIS A 334 -8.26 1.59 2.33
N THR A 335 -8.91 1.24 1.22
CA THR A 335 -9.63 -0.03 1.10
C THR A 335 -8.69 -1.23 1.25
N TRP A 336 -7.56 -1.25 0.54
CA TRP A 336 -6.60 -2.35 0.69
C TRP A 336 -5.96 -2.35 2.08
N ASN A 337 -5.68 -1.18 2.65
CA ASN A 337 -4.99 -1.09 3.94
C ASN A 337 -5.87 -1.61 5.09
N TYR A 338 -7.18 -1.35 5.05
CA TYR A 338 -8.14 -1.89 6.00
C TYR A 338 -8.27 -3.41 5.87
N LEU A 339 -8.25 -3.95 4.64
CA LEU A 339 -8.27 -5.40 4.41
C LEU A 339 -7.02 -6.08 4.97
N LEU A 340 -5.84 -5.47 4.81
CA LEU A 340 -4.60 -5.97 5.41
C LEU A 340 -4.60 -5.87 6.94
N ALA A 341 -5.13 -4.77 7.50
CA ALA A 341 -5.27 -4.65 8.95
C ALA A 341 -6.21 -5.71 9.55
N TRP A 342 -7.25 -6.12 8.81
CA TRP A 342 -8.07 -7.27 9.20
C TRP A 342 -7.28 -8.59 9.14
N GLN A 343 -6.50 -8.79 8.07
CA GLN A 343 -5.72 -10.00 7.84
C GLN A 343 -4.67 -10.21 8.93
N ASP A 344 -3.86 -9.18 9.19
CA ASP A 344 -2.71 -9.23 10.09
C ASP A 344 -3.05 -8.81 11.53
N PHE A 345 -4.34 -8.77 11.86
CA PHE A 345 -4.83 -8.33 13.16
C PHE A 345 -4.22 -9.12 14.32
N VAL A 346 -3.56 -8.43 15.25
CA VAL A 346 -2.96 -9.06 16.44
C VAL A 346 -4.03 -9.27 17.53
N ALA A 347 -4.50 -10.50 17.70
CA ALA A 347 -5.58 -10.82 18.64
C ALA A 347 -5.25 -10.51 20.13
N ALA A 348 -3.98 -10.67 20.53
CA ALA A 348 -3.54 -10.36 21.87
C ALA A 348 -3.30 -8.84 22.02
N ARG A 349 -4.26 -8.13 22.60
CA ARG A 349 -4.19 -6.67 22.82
C ARG A 349 -3.63 -6.33 24.19
N PRO A 350 -2.67 -5.37 24.31
CA PRO A 350 -2.25 -4.88 25.62
C PRO A 350 -3.33 -3.98 26.25
N PRO A 351 -3.30 -3.77 27.57
CA PRO A 351 -4.21 -2.83 28.24
C PRO A 351 -4.16 -1.45 27.59
N LEU A 352 -5.34 -0.83 27.40
CA LEU A 352 -5.44 0.53 26.88
C LEU A 352 -4.80 1.52 27.87
N ARG A 353 -3.75 2.21 27.43
CA ARG A 353 -3.14 3.31 28.20
C ARG A 353 -4.03 4.57 28.15
N PRO A 354 -4.12 5.37 29.23
CA PRO A 354 -4.71 6.70 29.15
C PRO A 354 -3.94 7.56 28.14
N GLN A 355 -4.63 8.43 27.41
CA GLN A 355 -3.95 9.51 26.69
C GLN A 355 -3.55 10.58 27.70
N VAL A 356 -2.30 11.04 27.62
CA VAL A 356 -1.75 12.12 28.45
C VAL A 356 -1.98 13.45 27.77
#